data_AF-A0A812I0X4-F1
#
_entry.id   AF-A0A812I0X4-F1
#
_cell.length_a   1.000
_cell.length_b   1.000
_cell.length_c   1.000
_cell.angle_alpha   90.00
_cell.angle_beta   90.00
_cell.angle_gamma   90.00
#
_symmetry.space_group_name_H-M   'P 1'
#
loop_
_entity.id
_entity.type
_entity.pdbx_description
1 polymer ?
#
loop_
_entity_poly.entity_id
_entity_poly.type
_entity_poly.pdbx_seq_one_letter_code
_entity_poly.pdbx_strand_id
1 'polypeptide(L)'
;MYTFFGMIVDMAVRLFHEPAQMFDELTQLGLKHIMFQADSQFFQPWVAALVAEIQLICQDEKVVDAMNFALCVIGSIIGQALEAGATPILKAIVTDDVKALKKALAATPRGQRAEAILGRGYP
;
A
#
# COMPACT_ATOMS: atom_id res chain seq x y z
N MET A 1 15.24 14.82 -2.79
CA MET A 1 13.89 15.04 -2.25
C MET A 1 12.84 15.24 -3.35
N TYR A 2 13.14 15.99 -4.43
CA TYR A 2 12.23 16.18 -5.58
C TYR A 2 11.85 14.91 -6.38
N THR A 3 12.64 13.83 -6.29
CA THR A 3 12.41 12.61 -7.08
C THR A 3 11.20 11.81 -6.63
N PHE A 4 10.94 11.74 -5.32
CA PHE A 4 9.82 10.97 -4.77
C PHE A 4 8.46 11.63 -5.08
N PHE A 5 8.37 12.95 -4.88
CA PHE A 5 7.18 13.72 -5.22
C PHE A 5 6.89 13.66 -6.73
N GLY A 6 7.90 13.80 -7.58
CA GLY A 6 7.76 13.68 -9.03
C GLY A 6 7.23 12.31 -9.46
N MET A 7 7.70 11.22 -8.84
CA MET A 7 7.18 9.87 -9.10
C MET A 7 5.71 9.72 -8.70
N ILE A 8 5.29 10.28 -7.56
CA ILE A 8 3.90 10.19 -7.10
C ILE A 8 2.96 10.98 -8.01
N VAL A 9 3.38 12.16 -8.44
CA VAL A 9 2.61 12.98 -9.38
C VAL A 9 2.51 12.28 -10.73
N ASP A 10 3.60 11.66 -11.21
CA ASP A 10 3.58 10.86 -12.44
C ASP A 10 2.63 9.66 -12.31
N MET A 11 2.65 8.95 -11.17
CA MET A 11 1.69 7.87 -10.87
C MET A 11 0.24 8.37 -10.83
N ALA A 12 0.00 9.55 -10.27
CA ALA A 12 -1.33 10.16 -10.24
C ALA A 12 -1.83 10.50 -11.65
N VAL A 13 -0.96 10.95 -12.55
CA VAL A 13 -1.31 11.18 -13.96
C VAL A 13 -1.53 9.85 -14.69
N ARG A 14 -0.63 8.88 -14.53
CA ARG A 14 -0.72 7.54 -15.13
C ARG A 14 -1.98 6.81 -14.68
N LEU A 15 -2.49 7.04 -13.47
CA LEU A 15 -3.76 6.48 -12.98
C LEU A 15 -4.94 6.83 -13.90
N PHE A 16 -4.95 8.02 -14.51
CA PHE A 16 -6.02 8.43 -15.43
C PHE A 16 -5.89 7.78 -16.81
N HIS A 17 -4.68 7.40 -17.23
CA HIS A 17 -4.43 6.78 -18.53
C HIS A 17 -4.52 5.26 -18.49
N GLU A 18 -3.94 4.63 -17.47
CA GLU A 18 -3.75 3.18 -17.37
C GLU A 18 -4.10 2.67 -15.95
N PRO A 19 -5.37 2.76 -15.54
CA PRO A 19 -5.78 2.48 -14.16
C PRO A 19 -5.52 1.04 -13.72
N ALA A 20 -5.67 0.07 -14.63
CA ALA A 20 -5.47 -1.35 -14.32
C ALA A 20 -4.00 -1.69 -14.01
N GLN A 21 -3.06 -1.23 -14.85
CA GLN A 21 -1.64 -1.47 -14.63
C GLN A 21 -1.15 -0.73 -13.38
N MET A 22 -1.64 0.50 -13.17
CA MET A 22 -1.31 1.28 -11.99
C MET A 22 -1.82 0.60 -10.70
N PHE A 23 -3.00 -0.02 -10.72
CA PHE A 23 -3.51 -0.77 -9.58
C PHE A 23 -2.58 -1.92 -9.18
N ASP A 24 -2.07 -2.69 -10.14
CA ASP A 24 -1.14 -3.79 -9.89
C ASP A 24 0.21 -3.28 -9.34
N GLU A 25 0.78 -2.23 -9.96
CA GLU A 25 2.02 -1.59 -9.51
C GLU A 25 1.89 -1.06 -8.07
N LEU A 26 0.79 -0.38 -7.75
CA LEU A 26 0.51 0.18 -6.42
C LEU A 26 0.25 -0.91 -5.38
N THR A 27 -0.41 -2.00 -5.76
CA THR A 27 -0.64 -3.15 -4.88
C THR A 27 0.71 -3.80 -4.52
N GLN A 28 1.57 -4.03 -5.51
CA GLN A 28 2.93 -4.54 -5.26
C GLN A 28 3.74 -3.59 -4.38
N LEU A 29 3.60 -2.28 -4.58
CA LEU A 29 4.24 -1.28 -3.74
C LEU A 29 3.71 -1.35 -2.30
N GLY A 30 2.39 -1.49 -2.10
CA GLY A 30 1.80 -1.65 -0.76
C GLY A 30 2.25 -2.93 -0.06
N LEU A 31 2.39 -4.04 -0.78
CA LEU A 31 2.95 -5.28 -0.22
C LEU A 31 4.41 -5.11 0.23
N LYS A 32 5.22 -4.32 -0.49
CA LYS A 32 6.58 -3.96 -0.03
C LYS A 32 6.54 -3.13 1.25
N HIS A 33 5.54 -2.27 1.44
CA HIS A 33 5.37 -1.47 2.66
C HIS A 33 5.06 -2.33 3.91
N ILE A 34 4.54 -3.55 3.74
CA ILE A 34 4.41 -4.54 4.85
C ILE A 34 5.78 -4.89 5.44
N MET A 35 6.82 -5.04 4.59
CA MET A 35 8.17 -5.36 5.05
C MET A 35 8.78 -4.24 5.90
N PHE A 36 8.38 -2.98 5.63
CA PHE A 36 8.80 -1.82 6.40
C PHE A 36 7.98 -1.62 7.68
N GLN A 37 7.02 -2.50 7.97
CA GLN A 37 6.09 -2.37 9.10
C GLN A 37 5.37 -1.00 9.10
N ALA A 38 5.14 -0.44 7.91
CA ALA A 38 4.39 0.79 7.76
C ALA A 38 2.95 0.55 8.24
N ASP A 39 2.40 1.50 8.99
CA ASP A 39 1.04 1.43 9.49
C ASP A 39 0.08 2.14 8.52
N SER A 40 -1.07 1.52 8.23
CA SER A 40 -2.09 2.04 7.32
C SER A 40 -2.57 3.43 7.75
N GLN A 41 -2.50 3.75 9.04
CA GLN A 41 -2.91 5.04 9.60
C GLN A 41 -2.07 6.24 9.09
N PHE A 42 -0.86 6.03 8.59
CA PHE A 42 0.00 7.12 8.11
C PHE A 42 -0.30 7.56 6.67
N PHE A 43 -1.03 6.78 5.89
CA PHE A 43 -1.31 7.11 4.49
C PHE A 43 -2.30 8.27 4.34
N GLN A 44 -3.29 8.38 5.22
CA GLN A 44 -4.25 9.50 5.18
C GLN A 44 -3.59 10.85 5.51
N PRO A 45 -2.80 11.00 6.60
CA PRO A 45 -2.00 12.19 6.86
C PRO A 45 -1.01 12.51 5.73
N TRP A 46 -0.44 11.50 5.08
CA TRP A 46 0.47 11.67 3.96
C TRP A 46 -0.22 12.26 2.72
N VAL A 47 -1.40 11.76 2.36
CA VAL A 47 -2.21 12.35 1.27
C VAL A 47 -2.56 13.80 1.59
N ALA A 48 -3.01 14.10 2.81
CA ALA A 48 -3.35 15.45 3.22
C ALA A 48 -2.18 16.43 3.11
N ALA A 49 -0.97 16.01 3.52
CA ALA A 49 0.24 16.81 3.40
C ALA A 49 0.61 17.09 1.93
N LEU A 50 0.49 16.09 1.05
CA LEU A 50 0.77 16.26 -0.37
C LEU A 50 -0.21 17.20 -1.06
N VAL A 51 -1.50 17.11 -0.72
CA VAL A 51 -2.53 18.02 -1.26
C VAL A 51 -2.29 19.45 -0.80
N ALA A 52 -1.89 19.65 0.47
CA ALA A 52 -1.55 20.97 0.99
C ALA A 52 -0.37 21.60 0.22
N GLU A 53 0.68 20.83 -0.10
CA GLU A 53 1.80 21.31 -0.91
C GLU A 53 1.38 21.64 -2.36
N ILE A 54 0.49 20.84 -2.96
CA ILE A 54 -0.03 21.11 -4.31
C ILE A 54 -0.83 22.41 -4.33
N GLN A 55 -1.64 22.68 -3.29
CA GLN A 55 -2.41 23.92 -3.14
C GLN A 55 -1.54 25.17 -3.03
N LEU A 56 -0.32 25.05 -2.50
CA LEU A 56 0.64 26.17 -2.43
C LEU A 56 1.20 26.55 -3.81
N ILE A 57 1.24 25.60 -4.75
CA ILE A 57 1.88 25.77 -6.07
C ILE A 57 0.84 26.01 -7.17
N CYS A 58 -0.30 25.31 -7.11
CA CYS A 58 -1.36 25.38 -8.11
C CYS A 58 -2.63 25.98 -7.50
N GLN A 59 -3.11 27.08 -8.09
CA GLN A 59 -4.34 27.75 -7.66
C GLN A 59 -5.58 27.34 -8.48
N ASP A 60 -5.42 26.45 -9.46
CA ASP A 60 -6.57 25.91 -10.19
C ASP A 60 -7.26 24.84 -9.33
N GLU A 61 -8.43 25.19 -8.80
CA GLU A 61 -9.24 24.32 -7.95
C GLU A 61 -9.54 22.98 -8.62
N LYS A 62 -9.71 22.93 -9.95
CA LYS A 62 -10.01 21.68 -10.66
C LYS A 62 -8.81 20.73 -10.65
N VAL A 63 -7.60 21.28 -10.78
CA VAL A 63 -6.36 20.48 -10.76
C VAL A 63 -6.11 19.98 -9.35
N VAL A 64 -6.29 20.83 -8.34
CA VAL A 64 -6.17 20.45 -6.94
C VAL A 64 -7.14 19.32 -6.60
N ASP A 65 -8.41 19.42 -7.02
CA ASP A 65 -9.42 18.42 -6.72
C ASP A 65 -9.16 17.08 -7.45
N ALA A 66 -8.73 17.15 -8.71
CA ALA A 66 -8.32 15.96 -9.46
C ALA A 66 -7.10 15.26 -8.83
N MET A 67 -6.11 16.03 -8.37
CA MET A 67 -4.93 15.49 -7.69
C MET A 67 -5.29 14.90 -6.33
N ASN A 68 -6.16 15.56 -5.56
CA ASN A 68 -6.67 15.03 -4.30
C ASN A 68 -7.38 13.67 -4.51
N PHE A 69 -8.23 13.58 -5.52
CA PHE A 69 -8.87 12.31 -5.88
C PHE A 69 -7.84 11.22 -6.23
N ALA A 70 -6.88 11.51 -7.10
CA ALA A 70 -5.87 10.54 -7.51
C ALA A 70 -5.01 10.06 -6.32
N LEU A 71 -4.57 10.97 -5.45
CA LEU A 71 -3.80 10.64 -4.26
C LEU A 71 -4.62 9.84 -3.25
N CYS A 72 -5.90 10.17 -3.07
CA CYS A 72 -6.81 9.38 -2.23
C CYS A 72 -6.97 7.94 -2.76
N VAL A 73 -7.09 7.76 -4.08
CA VAL A 73 -7.17 6.43 -4.71
C VAL A 73 -5.87 5.66 -4.48
N ILE A 74 -4.72 6.28 -4.73
CA ILE A 74 -3.40 5.67 -4.51
C ILE A 74 -3.25 5.24 -3.04
N GLY A 75 -3.53 6.14 -2.10
CA GLY A 75 -3.45 5.84 -0.66
C GLY A 75 -4.40 4.72 -0.24
N SER A 76 -5.60 4.67 -0.82
CA SER A 76 -6.59 3.62 -0.54
C SER A 76 -6.16 2.25 -1.07
N ILE A 77 -5.60 2.18 -2.29
CA ILE A 77 -5.07 0.94 -2.87
C ILE A 77 -3.91 0.41 -2.03
N ILE A 78 -2.96 1.28 -1.69
CA ILE A 78 -1.79 0.90 -0.87
C ILE A 78 -2.25 0.44 0.53
N GLY A 79 -3.16 1.18 1.17
CA GLY A 79 -3.70 0.82 2.48
C GLY A 79 -4.46 -0.50 2.45
N GLN A 80 -5.26 -0.74 1.41
CA GLN A 80 -5.97 -2.01 1.24
C GLN A 80 -5.02 -3.18 0.99
N ALA A 81 -3.98 -2.99 0.17
CA ALA A 81 -2.95 -4.00 -0.06
C ALA A 81 -2.17 -4.33 1.22
N LEU A 82 -1.91 -3.32 2.06
CA LEU A 82 -1.27 -3.48 3.36
C LEU A 82 -2.17 -4.30 4.31
N GLU A 83 -3.43 -3.93 4.49
CA GLU A 83 -4.36 -4.66 5.37
C GLU A 83 -4.62 -6.10 4.87
N ALA A 84 -4.80 -6.28 3.57
CA ALA A 84 -5.03 -7.59 2.96
C ALA A 84 -3.78 -8.48 3.03
N GLY A 85 -2.59 -7.92 2.82
CA GLY A 85 -1.33 -8.66 2.85
C GLY A 85 -0.78 -8.88 4.26
N ALA A 86 -1.14 -8.05 5.24
CA ALA A 86 -0.63 -8.12 6.60
C ALA A 86 -1.34 -9.21 7.44
N THR A 87 -1.33 -10.42 6.90
CA THR A 87 -1.80 -11.62 7.59
C THR A 87 -1.01 -11.84 8.88
N PRO A 88 -1.60 -12.46 9.91
CA PRO A 88 -0.90 -12.76 11.16
C PRO A 88 0.38 -13.58 10.98
N ILE A 89 0.46 -14.35 9.89
CA ILE A 89 1.63 -15.15 9.51
C ILE A 89 2.75 -14.24 8.99
N LEU A 90 2.46 -13.33 8.05
CA LEU A 90 3.44 -12.38 7.51
C LEU A 90 3.92 -11.38 8.58
N LYS A 91 3.03 -10.87 9.43
CA LYS A 91 3.43 -10.03 10.57
C LYS A 91 4.38 -10.78 11.51
N ALA A 92 4.07 -12.03 11.87
CA ALA A 92 4.91 -12.82 12.76
C ALA A 92 6.29 -13.19 12.16
N ILE A 93 6.35 -13.41 10.84
CA ILE A 93 7.62 -13.61 10.10
C ILE A 93 8.44 -12.32 10.11
N VAL A 94 7.82 -11.18 9.81
CA VAL A 94 8.51 -9.87 9.75
C VAL A 94 9.01 -9.41 11.13
N THR A 95 8.33 -9.76 12.22
CA THR A 95 8.78 -9.47 13.59
C THR A 95 9.65 -10.56 14.22
N ASP A 96 9.99 -11.62 13.47
CA ASP A 96 10.77 -12.79 13.93
C ASP A 96 10.25 -13.42 15.25
N ASP A 97 8.92 -13.41 15.45
CA ASP A 97 8.31 -13.97 16.66
C ASP A 97 7.82 -15.41 16.40
N VAL A 98 8.68 -16.36 16.78
CA VAL A 98 8.43 -17.80 16.65
C VAL A 98 7.19 -18.27 17.42
N LYS A 99 6.82 -17.61 18.53
CA LYS A 99 5.64 -17.98 19.32
C LYS A 99 4.37 -17.49 18.64
N ALA A 100 4.36 -16.26 18.14
CA ALA A 100 3.25 -15.71 17.36
C ALA A 100 3.04 -16.51 16.06
N LEU A 101 4.13 -16.88 15.38
CA LEU A 101 4.09 -17.70 14.16
C LEU A 101 3.48 -19.08 14.42
N LYS A 102 3.88 -19.77 15.50
CA LYS A 102 3.30 -21.06 15.88
C LYS A 102 1.80 -20.96 16.22
N LYS A 103 1.38 -19.87 16.85
CA LYS A 103 -0.04 -19.61 17.17
C LYS A 103 -0.87 -19.31 15.92
N ALA A 104 -0.34 -18.51 14.99
CA ALA A 104 -0.98 -18.22 13.72
C ALA A 104 -1.10 -19.48 12.84
N LEU A 105 -0.06 -20.32 12.80
CA LEU A 105 -0.06 -21.59 12.08
C LEU A 105 -0.90 -22.68 12.75
N ALA A 106 -1.20 -22.57 14.04
CA ALA A 106 -2.04 -23.53 14.75
C ALA A 106 -3.48 -23.54 14.20
N ALA A 107 -3.97 -22.39 13.73
CA ALA A 107 -5.28 -22.25 13.10
C ALA A 107 -5.35 -22.86 11.68
N THR A 108 -4.21 -23.11 11.04
CA THR A 108 -4.14 -23.66 9.67
C THR A 108 -3.95 -25.19 9.71
N PRO A 109 -4.72 -25.98 8.93
CA PRO A 109 -4.54 -27.44 8.81
C PRO A 109 -3.12 -27.80 8.39
N ARG A 110 -2.52 -28.85 8.99
CA ARG A 110 -1.10 -29.21 8.81
C ARG A 110 -0.65 -29.31 7.34
N GLY A 111 -1.52 -29.77 6.43
CA GLY A 111 -1.23 -29.91 5.01
C GLY A 111 -1.15 -28.59 4.21
N GLN A 112 -1.71 -27.50 4.72
CA GLN A 112 -1.74 -26.19 4.04
C GLN A 112 -0.77 -25.19 4.67
N ARG A 113 -0.02 -25.58 5.71
CA ARG A 113 0.89 -24.69 6.43
C ARG A 113 2.07 -24.24 5.56
N ALA A 114 2.60 -25.14 4.73
CA ALA A 114 3.68 -24.79 3.79
C ALA A 114 3.18 -23.77 2.75
N GLU A 115 1.95 -23.95 2.23
CA GLU A 115 1.33 -23.01 1.29
C GLU A 115 0.95 -21.67 1.93
N ALA A 116 0.54 -21.67 3.20
CA ALA A 116 0.21 -20.45 3.93
C ALA A 116 1.44 -19.62 4.32
N ILE A 117 2.61 -20.26 4.52
CA ILE A 117 3.88 -19.59 4.77
C ILE A 117 4.48 -19.04 3.47
N LEU A 118 4.37 -19.80 2.37
CA LEU A 118 4.95 -19.43 1.08
C LEU A 118 4.09 -18.46 0.28
N GLY A 119 2.85 -18.20 0.70
CA GLY A 119 1.90 -17.37 -0.03
C GLY A 119 1.50 -18.08 -1.32
N ARG A 120 0.39 -18.83 -1.28
CA ARG A 120 -0.24 -19.35 -2.51
C ARG A 120 -0.37 -18.20 -3.51
N GLY A 121 0.21 -18.40 -4.70
CA GLY A 121 0.28 -17.41 -5.77
C GLY A 121 -1.02 -16.65 -5.95
N TYR A 122 -0.89 -15.33 -5.96
CA TYR A 122 -1.91 -14.44 -6.50
C TYR A 122 -2.13 -14.83 -7.97
N PRO A 123 -3.37 -15.10 -8.44
CA PRO A 123 -3.69 -14.88 -9.84
C PRO A 123 -3.54 -13.39 -10.18
#